data_AF-A0A6I1H1P9-F1
#
_entry.id   AF-A0A6I1H1P9-F1
#
_cell.length_a   1.000
_cell.length_b   1.000
_cell.length_c   1.000
_cell.angle_alpha   90.00
_cell.angle_beta   90.00
_cell.angle_gamma   90.00
#
_symmetry.space_group_name_H-M   'P 1'
#
loop_
_entity.id
_entity.type
_entity.pdbx_description
1 polymer ?
#
loop_
_entity_poly.entity_id
_entity_poly.type
_entity_poly.pdbx_seq_one_letter_code
_entity_poly.pdbx_strand_id
1 'polypeptide(L)'
;MDRIDHISLLGQYYGEGPLAAALECWGLKQHPRIPRDELKTSIALPEMGIELTFTDERALDVQFRSYPDGALVLTNIFFHAMKTDQHGAYEGDLPLNLSFSFDKTELISCLGEPDIVGLDGTLMRFDRPQYFVSVQTDDSGHIAIVGVQAARKATLKGTVS
;
A
#
# COMPACT_ATOMS: atom_id res chain seq x y z
N MET A 1 -8.89 -20.39 -4.88
CA MET A 1 -7.70 -19.52 -4.85
C MET A 1 -7.80 -18.77 -3.55
N ASP A 2 -6.84 -18.95 -2.65
CA ASP A 2 -6.91 -18.32 -1.32
C ASP A 2 -6.83 -16.80 -1.45
N ARG A 3 -7.59 -16.08 -0.63
CA ARG A 3 -7.62 -14.62 -0.63
C ARG A 3 -6.25 -14.08 -0.23
N ILE A 4 -5.65 -13.21 -1.05
CA ILE A 4 -4.38 -12.56 -0.74
C ILE A 4 -4.59 -11.59 0.45
N ASP A 5 -3.86 -11.80 1.54
CA ASP A 5 -3.79 -10.84 2.64
C ASP A 5 -2.71 -9.79 2.35
N HIS A 6 -3.13 -8.70 1.70
CA HIS A 6 -2.27 -7.59 1.29
C HIS A 6 -1.46 -6.97 2.44
N ILE A 7 -2.03 -6.91 3.65
CA ILE A 7 -1.37 -6.28 4.80
C ILE A 7 -0.23 -7.17 5.28
N SER A 8 -0.42 -8.49 5.30
CA SER A 8 0.62 -9.46 5.69
C SER A 8 1.84 -9.47 4.76
N LEU A 9 1.70 -8.93 3.54
CA LEU A 9 2.80 -8.81 2.58
C LEU A 9 3.71 -7.62 2.89
N LEU A 10 3.24 -6.62 3.64
CA LEU A 10 4.05 -5.47 4.02
C LEU A 10 5.23 -5.90 4.89
N GLY A 11 6.42 -5.37 4.59
CA GLY A 11 7.65 -5.73 5.28
C GLY A 11 8.22 -7.08 4.85
N GLN A 12 7.60 -7.79 3.90
CA GLN A 12 8.24 -8.91 3.22
C GLN A 12 9.25 -8.42 2.18
N TYR A 13 10.35 -9.13 2.02
CA TYR A 13 11.34 -8.82 0.99
C TYR A 13 11.19 -9.71 -0.24
N TYR A 14 11.57 -9.17 -1.39
CA TYR A 14 11.48 -9.87 -2.67
C TYR A 14 12.26 -11.19 -2.61
N GLY A 15 11.56 -12.31 -2.80
CA GLY A 15 12.10 -13.67 -2.68
C GLY A 15 11.47 -14.49 -1.54
N GLU A 16 10.73 -13.87 -0.62
CA GLU A 16 9.96 -14.62 0.38
C GLU A 16 8.73 -15.29 -0.23
N GLY A 17 8.43 -16.51 0.23
CA GLY A 17 7.40 -17.38 -0.37
C GLY A 17 6.01 -16.73 -0.53
N PRO A 18 5.42 -16.15 0.52
CA PRO A 18 4.09 -15.53 0.42
C PRO A 18 4.06 -14.35 -0.56
N LEU A 19 5.06 -13.46 -0.49
CA LEU A 19 5.20 -12.35 -1.43
C LEU A 19 5.43 -12.85 -2.86
N ALA A 20 6.31 -13.82 -3.07
CA ALA A 20 6.57 -14.39 -4.38
C ALA A 20 5.29 -14.97 -5.02
N ALA A 21 4.49 -15.71 -4.25
CA ALA A 21 3.22 -16.25 -4.71
C ALA A 21 2.22 -15.13 -5.07
N ALA A 22 2.14 -14.05 -4.29
CA ALA A 22 1.28 -12.91 -4.60
C ALA A 22 1.73 -12.18 -5.88
N LEU A 23 3.04 -11.95 -6.05
CA LEU A 23 3.61 -11.32 -7.24
C LEU A 23 3.39 -12.15 -8.50
N GLU A 24 3.48 -13.47 -8.41
CA GLU A 24 3.14 -14.39 -9.50
C GLU A 24 1.65 -14.29 -9.86
N CYS A 25 0.76 -14.29 -8.86
CA CYS A 25 -0.68 -14.11 -9.07
C CYS A 25 -1.01 -12.77 -9.77
N TRP A 26 -0.29 -11.70 -9.44
CA TRP A 26 -0.46 -10.39 -10.08
C TRP A 26 0.28 -10.25 -11.41
N GLY A 27 0.93 -11.32 -11.90
CA GLY A 27 1.60 -11.34 -13.19
C GLY A 27 2.84 -10.45 -13.26
N LEU A 28 3.53 -10.22 -12.14
CA LEU A 28 4.78 -9.45 -12.16
C LEU A 28 5.85 -10.18 -12.98
N LYS A 29 6.17 -9.66 -14.17
CA LYS A 29 7.14 -10.27 -15.09
C LYS A 29 8.59 -9.83 -14.86
N GLN A 30 8.78 -8.74 -14.14
CA GLN A 30 10.09 -8.10 -13.96
C GLN A 30 10.52 -8.07 -12.51
N HIS A 31 11.82 -8.30 -12.28
CA HIS A 31 12.41 -8.14 -10.96
C HIS A 31 12.41 -6.66 -10.56
N PRO A 32 12.01 -6.31 -9.32
CA PRO A 32 12.21 -4.97 -8.81
C PRO A 32 13.69 -4.63 -8.78
N ARG A 33 14.01 -3.44 -9.29
CA ARG A 33 15.36 -2.89 -9.28
C ARG A 33 15.29 -1.43 -8.90
N ILE A 34 16.01 -1.07 -7.84
CA ILE A 34 16.16 0.33 -7.45
C ILE A 34 17.12 1.01 -8.44
N PRO A 35 16.71 2.12 -9.08
CA PRO A 35 17.60 2.91 -9.91
C PRO A 35 18.84 3.38 -9.14
N ARG A 36 19.91 3.71 -9.85
CA ARG A 36 21.10 4.26 -9.20
C ARG A 36 20.75 5.55 -8.47
N ASP A 37 21.28 5.71 -7.25
CA ASP A 37 21.11 6.88 -6.39
C ASP A 37 19.67 7.08 -5.85
N GLU A 38 18.78 6.12 -6.09
CA GLU A 38 17.45 6.04 -5.46
C GLU A 38 17.47 5.10 -4.25
N LEU A 39 16.48 5.24 -3.37
CA LEU A 39 16.30 4.39 -2.19
C LEU A 39 15.14 3.40 -2.32
N LYS A 40 14.34 3.53 -3.37
CA LYS A 40 13.14 2.74 -3.62
C LYS A 40 12.81 2.69 -5.11
N THR A 41 11.96 1.75 -5.49
CA THR A 41 11.37 1.67 -6.82
C THR A 41 9.88 1.38 -6.71
N SER A 42 9.08 2.02 -7.57
CA SER A 42 7.68 1.65 -7.77
C SER A 42 7.54 0.81 -9.03
N ILE A 43 6.67 -0.20 -8.99
CA ILE A 43 6.27 -1.00 -10.14
C ILE A 43 4.77 -0.91 -10.28
N ALA A 44 4.33 -0.32 -11.39
CA ALA A 44 2.94 -0.40 -11.80
C ALA A 44 2.64 -1.78 -12.40
N LEU A 45 1.49 -2.33 -12.05
CA LEU A 45 0.87 -3.51 -12.67
C LEU A 45 -0.45 -3.05 -13.29
N PRO A 46 -0.42 -2.42 -14.49
CA PRO A 46 -1.59 -1.73 -15.04
C PRO A 46 -2.77 -2.67 -15.22
N GLU A 47 -2.57 -3.90 -15.72
CA GLU A 47 -3.66 -4.86 -15.92
C GLU A 47 -4.41 -5.22 -14.63
N MET A 48 -3.76 -5.07 -13.47
CA MET A 48 -4.34 -5.36 -12.16
C MET A 48 -4.84 -4.12 -11.43
N GLY A 49 -4.54 -2.91 -11.92
CA GLY A 49 -4.82 -1.67 -11.18
C GLY A 49 -4.05 -1.56 -9.86
N ILE A 50 -2.84 -2.13 -9.80
CA ILE A 50 -1.99 -2.15 -8.60
C ILE A 50 -0.68 -1.38 -8.86
N GLU A 51 -0.18 -0.66 -7.87
CA GLU A 51 1.20 -0.17 -7.80
C GLU A 51 1.89 -0.71 -6.55
N LEU A 52 3.11 -1.23 -6.70
CA LEU A 52 3.92 -1.78 -5.62
C LEU A 52 5.17 -0.91 -5.40
N THR A 53 5.50 -0.56 -4.17
CA THR A 53 6.77 0.10 -3.85
C THR A 53 7.68 -0.80 -3.05
N PHE A 54 8.88 -1.05 -3.59
CA PHE A 54 9.98 -1.75 -2.93
C PHE A 54 11.03 -0.74 -2.47
N THR A 55 11.46 -0.85 -1.22
CA THR A 55 12.45 0.03 -0.59
C THR A 55 13.67 -0.77 -0.17
N ASP A 56 14.86 -0.20 -0.32
CA ASP A 56 16.10 -0.81 0.20
C ASP A 56 16.00 -0.97 1.72
N GLU A 57 16.42 -2.12 2.27
CA GLU A 57 16.34 -2.40 3.71
C GLU A 57 17.00 -1.32 4.59
N ARG A 58 18.09 -0.70 4.10
CA ARG A 58 18.85 0.34 4.83
C ARG A 58 18.12 1.67 4.84
N ALA A 59 17.18 1.85 3.92
CA ALA A 59 16.38 3.06 3.76
C ALA A 59 15.00 2.95 4.42
N LEU A 60 14.68 1.82 5.04
CA LEU A 60 13.42 1.66 5.75
C LEU A 60 13.30 2.65 6.91
N ASP A 61 12.17 3.36 6.97
CA ASP A 61 11.89 4.26 8.10
C ASP A 61 11.70 3.45 9.40
N VAL A 62 11.05 2.29 9.32
CA VAL A 62 10.93 1.35 10.44
C VAL A 62 11.41 -0.02 9.99
N GLN A 63 12.39 -0.56 10.71
CA GLN A 63 12.81 -1.95 10.56
C GLN A 63 12.07 -2.82 11.58
N PHE A 64 11.12 -3.63 11.12
CA PHE A 64 10.36 -4.54 11.99
C PHE A 64 11.12 -5.82 12.34
N ARG A 65 12.14 -6.15 11.54
CA ARG A 65 13.03 -7.30 11.70
C ARG A 65 14.35 -7.04 10.99
N SER A 66 15.31 -7.93 11.18
CA SER A 66 16.54 -7.96 10.37
C SER A 66 16.25 -8.45 8.96
N TYR A 67 16.87 -7.80 7.98
CA TYR A 67 16.81 -8.16 6.57
C TYR A 67 18.19 -8.57 6.06
N PRO A 68 18.29 -9.44 5.04
CA PRO A 68 19.55 -9.65 4.34
C PRO A 68 20.06 -8.37 3.68
N ASP A 69 21.38 -8.22 3.60
CA ASP A 69 22.01 -7.09 2.90
C ASP A 69 21.50 -6.95 1.46
N GLY A 70 21.03 -5.75 1.12
CA GLY A 70 20.50 -5.43 -0.21
C GLY A 70 19.09 -5.98 -0.49
N ALA A 71 18.36 -6.42 0.54
CA ALA A 71 16.98 -6.84 0.40
C ALA A 71 16.07 -5.69 -0.07
N LEU A 72 15.18 -6.02 -1.00
CA LEU A 72 14.13 -5.11 -1.49
C LEU A 72 12.83 -5.41 -0.78
N VAL A 73 12.44 -4.54 0.13
CA VAL A 73 11.30 -4.76 1.04
C VAL A 73 10.05 -4.09 0.47
N LEU A 74 8.95 -4.85 0.35
CA LEU A 74 7.66 -4.30 -0.03
C LEU A 74 7.14 -3.40 1.08
N THR A 75 6.97 -2.12 0.75
CA THR A 75 6.58 -1.08 1.72
C THR A 75 5.25 -0.43 1.39
N ASN A 76 4.72 -0.65 0.19
CA ASN A 76 3.47 -0.04 -0.25
C ASN A 76 2.79 -0.91 -1.31
N ILE A 77 1.46 -0.96 -1.23
CA ILE A 77 0.57 -1.47 -2.27
C ILE A 77 -0.54 -0.43 -2.44
N PHE A 78 -0.65 0.16 -3.64
CA PHE A 78 -1.78 1.00 -4.03
C PHE A 78 -2.73 0.23 -4.95
N PHE A 79 -4.03 0.46 -4.75
CA PHE A 79 -5.13 -0.06 -5.55
C PHE A 79 -5.88 1.11 -6.18
N HIS A 80 -6.13 1.05 -7.48
CA HIS A 80 -6.77 2.12 -8.24
C HIS A 80 -8.22 1.75 -8.60
N ALA A 81 -9.17 2.63 -8.30
CA ALA A 81 -10.60 2.41 -8.55
C ALA A 81 -10.94 2.47 -10.05
N MET A 82 -10.25 3.33 -10.79
CA MET A 82 -10.57 3.66 -12.16
C MET A 82 -9.42 3.34 -13.10
N LYS A 83 -9.78 2.85 -14.29
CA LYS A 83 -8.85 2.74 -15.40
C LYS A 83 -8.48 4.13 -15.90
N THR A 84 -7.19 4.39 -15.95
CA THR A 84 -6.55 5.55 -16.57
C THR A 84 -5.68 5.09 -17.74
N ASP A 85 -5.04 6.04 -18.42
CA ASP A 85 -4.05 5.71 -19.46
C ASP A 85 -2.81 4.99 -18.88
N GLN A 86 -2.58 5.08 -17.57
CA GLN A 86 -1.40 4.55 -16.88
C GLN A 86 -1.68 3.27 -16.08
N HIS A 87 -2.92 3.08 -15.64
CA HIS A 87 -3.32 1.97 -14.76
C HIS A 87 -4.71 1.44 -15.10
N GLY A 88 -4.95 0.15 -14.94
CA GLY A 88 -6.29 -0.45 -14.95
C GLY A 88 -7.03 -0.19 -13.62
N ALA A 89 -8.25 -0.70 -13.55
CA ALA A 89 -9.02 -0.71 -12.31
C ALA A 89 -8.75 -2.01 -11.54
N TYR A 90 -8.58 -1.92 -10.22
CA TYR A 90 -8.47 -3.08 -9.35
C TYR A 90 -9.85 -3.69 -9.11
N GLU A 91 -10.02 -4.95 -9.50
CA GLU A 91 -11.29 -5.68 -9.41
C GLU A 91 -11.35 -6.69 -8.24
N GLY A 92 -10.28 -6.79 -7.45
CA GLY A 92 -10.21 -7.69 -6.30
C GLY A 92 -10.80 -7.09 -5.03
N ASP A 93 -10.81 -7.88 -3.96
CA ASP A 93 -11.20 -7.40 -2.64
C ASP A 93 -10.15 -6.41 -2.10
N LEU A 94 -10.61 -5.24 -1.65
CA LEU A 94 -9.76 -4.31 -0.94
C LEU A 94 -9.49 -4.79 0.50
N PRO A 95 -8.32 -4.45 1.08
CA PRO A 95 -8.04 -4.76 2.47
C PRO A 95 -9.05 -4.09 3.41
N LEU A 96 -9.27 -4.69 4.58
CA LEU A 96 -10.15 -4.19 5.64
C LEU A 96 -11.63 -4.04 5.25
N ASN A 97 -12.09 -4.80 4.23
CA ASN A 97 -13.46 -4.73 3.70
C ASN A 97 -13.85 -3.35 3.17
N LEU A 98 -12.86 -2.58 2.69
CA LEU A 98 -13.12 -1.33 2.00
C LEU A 98 -13.81 -1.59 0.65
N SER A 99 -14.52 -0.57 0.16
CA SER A 99 -15.09 -0.56 -1.19
C SER A 99 -14.77 0.77 -1.86
N PHE A 100 -14.47 0.74 -3.16
CA PHE A 100 -14.34 1.97 -3.95
C PHE A 100 -15.65 2.77 -4.03
N SER A 101 -16.79 2.13 -3.76
CA SER A 101 -18.08 2.81 -3.67
C SER A 101 -18.28 3.59 -2.37
N PHE A 102 -17.41 3.45 -1.38
CA PHE A 102 -17.58 4.13 -0.11
C PHE A 102 -17.44 5.64 -0.30
N ASP A 103 -18.37 6.38 0.29
CA ASP A 103 -18.18 7.80 0.57
C ASP A 103 -17.35 8.00 1.85
N LYS A 104 -17.08 9.26 2.17
CA LYS A 104 -16.31 9.62 3.37
C LYS A 104 -16.97 9.15 4.68
N THR A 105 -18.29 9.16 4.77
CA THR A 105 -19.03 8.76 5.98
C THR A 105 -18.91 7.25 6.18
N GLU A 106 -19.07 6.47 5.12
CA GLU A 106 -18.92 5.01 5.14
C GLU A 106 -17.47 4.62 5.46
N LEU A 107 -16.49 5.34 4.89
CA LEU A 107 -15.07 5.15 5.20
C LEU A 107 -14.77 5.36 6.68
N ILE A 108 -15.27 6.46 7.28
CA ILE A 108 -15.08 6.75 8.70
C ILE A 108 -15.80 5.71 9.57
N SER A 109 -16.99 5.27 9.18
CA SER A 109 -17.69 4.17 9.86
C SER A 109 -16.91 2.86 9.81
N CYS A 110 -16.12 2.63 8.75
CA CYS A 110 -15.33 1.43 8.56
C CYS A 110 -14.00 1.46 9.32
N LEU A 111 -13.25 2.57 9.22
CA LEU A 111 -11.87 2.67 9.71
C LEU A 111 -11.70 3.53 10.98
N GLY A 112 -12.75 4.23 11.42
CA GLY A 112 -12.67 5.30 12.42
C GLY A 112 -12.31 6.65 11.82
N GLU A 113 -12.05 7.64 12.67
CA GLU A 113 -11.57 8.96 12.23
C GLU A 113 -10.13 8.87 11.67
N PRO A 114 -9.79 9.63 10.62
CA PRO A 114 -8.43 9.67 10.09
C PRO A 114 -7.47 10.41 11.04
N ASP A 115 -6.26 9.87 11.21
CA ASP A 115 -5.18 10.51 11.96
C ASP A 115 -4.61 11.72 11.23
N ILE A 116 -4.62 11.69 9.90
CA ILE A 116 -4.15 12.78 9.04
C ILE A 116 -5.16 13.00 7.92
N VAL A 117 -5.50 14.27 7.69
CA VAL A 117 -6.29 14.72 6.55
C VAL A 117 -5.46 15.73 5.77
N GLY A 118 -5.37 15.56 4.45
CA GLY A 118 -4.73 16.48 3.53
C GLY A 118 -5.43 17.85 3.52
N LEU A 119 -4.72 18.88 3.07
CA LEU A 119 -5.22 20.26 3.12
C LEU A 119 -6.52 20.47 2.33
N ASP A 120 -6.70 19.73 1.24
CA ASP A 120 -7.90 19.77 0.40
C ASP A 120 -9.00 18.79 0.85
N GLY A 121 -8.74 18.00 1.91
CA GLY A 121 -9.67 17.02 2.44
C GLY A 121 -9.82 15.73 1.61
N THR A 122 -9.12 15.61 0.47
CA THR A 122 -9.26 14.45 -0.45
C THR A 122 -8.38 13.28 -0.06
N LEU A 123 -7.27 13.55 0.62
CA LEU A 123 -6.37 12.53 1.15
C LEU A 123 -6.63 12.32 2.64
N MET A 124 -6.89 11.09 3.04
CA MET A 124 -7.07 10.68 4.42
C MET A 124 -6.09 9.55 4.75
N ARG A 125 -5.62 9.51 5.98
CA ARG A 125 -4.69 8.48 6.45
C ARG A 125 -5.09 7.98 7.83
N PHE A 126 -5.08 6.66 7.96
CA PHE A 126 -5.50 5.90 9.14
C PHE A 126 -4.33 5.04 9.60
N ASP A 127 -3.71 5.43 10.70
CA ASP A 127 -2.53 4.81 11.26
C ASP A 127 -2.92 3.58 12.11
N ARG A 128 -2.08 2.56 12.04
CA ARG A 128 -2.15 1.33 12.85
C ARG A 128 -0.74 1.03 13.38
N PRO A 129 -0.58 0.18 14.40
CA PRO A 129 0.74 -0.04 15.01
C PRO A 129 1.85 -0.50 14.04
N GLN A 130 1.51 -1.25 12.98
CA GLN A 130 2.49 -1.85 12.05
C GLN A 130 2.37 -1.37 10.60
N TYR A 131 1.30 -0.66 10.26
CA TYR A 131 1.03 -0.17 8.92
C TYR A 131 0.14 1.07 9.00
N PHE A 132 -0.10 1.72 7.89
CA PHE A 132 -1.16 2.69 7.77
C PHE A 132 -1.90 2.49 6.45
N VAL A 133 -3.14 2.98 6.43
CA VAL A 133 -3.96 3.01 5.22
C VAL A 133 -4.07 4.45 4.77
N SER A 134 -3.80 4.72 3.51
CA SER A 134 -4.12 6.00 2.88
C SER A 134 -5.28 5.83 1.93
N VAL A 135 -6.20 6.78 1.93
CA VAL A 135 -7.34 6.81 1.01
C VAL A 135 -7.36 8.16 0.33
N GLN A 136 -7.40 8.16 -0.99
CA GLN A 136 -7.63 9.36 -1.79
C GLN A 136 -9.01 9.28 -2.42
N THR A 137 -9.81 10.33 -2.30
CA THR A 137 -11.12 10.46 -2.97
C THR A 137 -11.01 11.22 -4.28
N ASP A 138 -11.94 10.97 -5.20
CA ASP A 138 -12.15 11.81 -6.37
C ASP A 138 -12.98 13.08 -6.04
N ASP A 139 -13.22 13.89 -7.07
CA ASP A 139 -14.02 15.13 -6.96
C ASP A 139 -15.50 14.88 -6.59
N SER A 140 -15.99 13.65 -6.76
CA SER A 140 -17.33 13.25 -6.35
C SER A 140 -17.41 12.77 -4.90
N GLY A 141 -16.27 12.65 -4.22
CA GLY A 141 -16.16 12.24 -2.82
C GLY A 141 -16.12 10.73 -2.61
N HIS A 142 -16.00 9.92 -3.67
CA HIS A 142 -15.82 8.47 -3.58
C HIS A 142 -14.35 8.10 -3.57
N ILE A 143 -14.02 6.92 -3.05
CA ILE A 143 -12.64 6.44 -3.00
C ILE A 143 -12.10 6.17 -4.42
N ALA A 144 -11.02 6.84 -4.77
CA ALA A 144 -10.30 6.66 -6.04
C ALA A 144 -9.05 5.80 -5.89
N ILE A 145 -8.35 5.90 -4.75
CA ILE A 145 -7.12 5.14 -4.47
C ILE A 145 -7.13 4.68 -3.01
N VAL A 146 -6.78 3.42 -2.80
CA VAL A 146 -6.48 2.86 -1.47
C VAL A 146 -5.02 2.44 -1.45
N GLY A 147 -4.29 2.82 -0.40
CA GLY A 147 -2.93 2.40 -0.15
C GLY A 147 -2.80 1.69 1.18
N VAL A 148 -2.13 0.53 1.19
CA VAL A 148 -1.64 -0.09 2.43
C VAL A 148 -0.12 0.02 2.48
N GLN A 149 0.38 0.59 3.56
CA GLN A 149 1.76 1.06 3.64
C GLN A 149 2.41 0.64 4.96
N ALA A 150 3.67 0.20 4.90
CA ALA A 150 4.45 -0.11 6.09
C ALA A 150 4.53 1.13 7.01
N ALA A 151 4.49 0.93 8.34
CA ALA A 151 4.48 2.05 9.27
C ALA A 151 5.72 2.95 9.10
N ARG A 152 5.54 4.22 9.47
CA ARG A 152 6.60 5.22 9.53
C ARG A 152 6.94 5.52 10.99
N LYS A 153 8.12 6.07 11.26
CA LYS A 153 8.51 6.48 12.63
C LYS A 153 7.49 7.44 13.25
N ALA A 154 6.86 8.29 12.42
CA ALA A 154 5.81 9.19 12.85
C ALA A 154 4.57 8.43 13.40
N THR A 155 4.22 7.29 12.79
CA THR A 155 3.10 6.43 13.21
C THR A 155 3.33 5.83 14.59
N LEU A 156 4.56 5.37 14.86
CA LEU A 156 4.90 4.75 16.14
C LEU A 156 4.89 5.74 17.33
N LYS A 157 5.01 7.04 17.06
CA LYS A 157 4.97 8.08 18.11
C LYS A 157 3.54 8.42 18.57
N GLY A 158 2.52 8.06 17.80
CA GLY A 158 1.11 8.29 18.15
C GLY A 158 0.54 7.29 19.16
N THR A 159 1.25 6.20 19.47
CA THR A 159 0.75 5.10 20.32
C THR A 159 1.04 5.27 21.82
N VAL A 160 1.37 6.48 22.28
CA VAL A 160 1.49 6.79 23.71
C VAL A 160 0.51 7.90 24.06
N SER A 161 -0.65 7.50 24.57
CA SER A 161 -1.57 8.33 25.36
C SER A 161 -2.28 7.43 26.35
#